data_AF-A0A357Y3N0-F1
#
_entry.id   AF-A0A357Y3N0-F1
#
_cell.length_a   1.000
_cell.length_b   1.000
_cell.length_c   1.000
_cell.angle_alpha   90.00
_cell.angle_beta   90.00
_cell.angle_gamma   90.00
#
_symmetry.space_group_name_H-M   'P 1'
#
loop_
_entity.id
_entity.type
_entity.pdbx_description
1 polymer ?
#
loop_
_entity_poly.entity_id
_entity_poly.type
_entity_poly.pdbx_seq_one_letter_code
_entity_poly.pdbx_strand_id
1 'polypeptide(L)'
;MDTGEILSTLETFDPELYGALQKSVENQRYELSLLPTANAISPFMAFLKGSVLGNEYTDHHAAEEKRWIERLASKRACELFGAEHAIVRLTNLAAASRVVFYALAEQGNTVLSFNGRKQEHTAGEWLSFQFESFGIDDKTQRIDLDQLAEQAKRCHPRLLIFSPVNYP
;
A
#
# COMPACT_ATOMS: atom_id res chain seq x y z
N MET A 1 -6.88 -23.24 -18.51
CA MET A 1 -7.68 -22.36 -19.38
C MET A 1 -6.69 -21.71 -20.32
N ASP A 2 -6.83 -21.93 -21.62
CA ASP A 2 -5.92 -21.38 -22.61
C ASP A 2 -6.15 -19.86 -22.73
N THR A 3 -5.10 -19.05 -22.55
CA THR A 3 -5.20 -17.59 -22.67
C THR A 3 -5.67 -17.18 -24.07
N GLY A 4 -5.30 -17.93 -25.11
CA GLY A 4 -5.78 -17.68 -26.48
C GLY A 4 -7.28 -17.88 -26.63
N GLU A 5 -7.83 -18.92 -26.00
CA GLU A 5 -9.27 -19.21 -26.01
C GLU A 5 -10.07 -18.11 -25.30
N ILE A 6 -9.60 -17.65 -24.14
CA ILE A 6 -10.25 -16.55 -23.40
C ILE A 6 -10.26 -15.25 -24.23
N LEU A 7 -9.14 -14.93 -24.89
CA LEU A 7 -9.04 -13.72 -25.72
C LEU A 7 -9.98 -13.78 -26.93
N SER A 8 -10.06 -14.94 -27.60
CA SER A 8 -11.00 -15.13 -28.72
C SER A 8 -12.47 -15.03 -28.30
N THR A 9 -12.79 -15.53 -27.10
CA THR A 9 -14.12 -15.39 -26.51
C THR A 9 -14.42 -13.92 -26.22
N LEU A 10 -13.47 -13.18 -25.64
CA LEU A 10 -13.63 -11.75 -25.35
C LEU A 10 -13.82 -10.95 -26.65
N GLU A 11 -13.05 -11.23 -27.70
CA GLU A 11 -13.19 -10.56 -28.99
C GLU A 11 -14.60 -10.71 -29.60
N THR A 12 -15.20 -11.89 -29.46
CA THR A 12 -16.56 -12.16 -29.95
C THR A 12 -17.64 -11.57 -29.03
N PHE A 13 -17.41 -11.62 -27.72
CA PHE A 13 -18.38 -11.18 -26.70
C PHE A 13 -18.42 -9.66 -26.53
N ASP A 14 -17.26 -9.02 -26.49
CA ASP A 14 -17.08 -7.58 -26.30
C ASP A 14 -15.87 -7.07 -27.12
N PRO A 15 -16.06 -6.81 -28.42
CA PRO A 15 -14.98 -6.40 -29.32
C PRO A 15 -14.37 -5.03 -28.94
N GLU A 16 -15.15 -4.14 -28.31
CA GLU A 16 -14.66 -2.85 -27.85
C GLU A 16 -13.66 -3.01 -26.70
N LEU A 17 -14.01 -3.83 -25.70
CA LEU A 17 -13.13 -4.14 -24.58
C LEU A 17 -11.89 -4.91 -25.04
N TYR A 18 -12.03 -5.85 -25.98
CA TYR A 18 -10.89 -6.54 -26.59
C TYR A 18 -9.93 -5.55 -27.26
N GLY A 19 -10.45 -4.62 -28.07
CA GLY A 19 -9.64 -3.58 -28.71
C GLY A 19 -8.90 -2.69 -27.70
N ALA A 20 -9.58 -2.29 -26.62
CA ALA A 20 -8.96 -1.51 -25.54
C ALA A 20 -7.85 -2.30 -24.80
N LEU A 21 -8.04 -3.60 -24.59
CA LEU A 21 -7.04 -4.49 -23.99
C LEU A 21 -5.79 -4.59 -24.89
N GLN A 22 -5.97 -4.87 -26.19
CA GLN A 22 -4.85 -4.99 -27.13
C GLN A 22 -4.03 -3.69 -27.20
N LYS A 23 -4.71 -2.54 -27.28
CA LYS A 23 -4.06 -1.22 -27.23
C LYS A 23 -3.28 -1.00 -25.93
N SER A 24 -3.83 -1.43 -24.79
CA SER A 24 -3.15 -1.30 -23.50
C SER A 24 -1.91 -2.19 -23.41
N VAL A 25 -1.96 -3.41 -23.97
CA VAL A 25 -0.79 -4.31 -24.07
C VAL A 25 0.30 -3.68 -24.94
N GLU A 26 -0.07 -3.13 -26.08
CA GLU A 26 0.87 -2.45 -26.98
C GLU A 26 1.51 -1.24 -26.29
N ASN A 27 0.69 -0.38 -25.68
CA ASN A 27 1.18 0.78 -24.93
C ASN A 27 2.18 0.37 -23.85
N GLN A 28 1.84 -0.58 -22.97
CA GLN A 28 2.74 -0.99 -21.89
C GLN A 28 4.02 -1.66 -22.41
N ARG A 29 3.97 -2.33 -23.58
CA ARG A 29 5.15 -2.95 -24.18
C ARG A 29 6.14 -1.90 -24.72
N TYR A 30 5.65 -0.75 -25.19
CA TYR A 30 6.47 0.29 -25.82
C TYR A 30 6.58 1.57 -24.97
N GLU A 31 5.95 1.63 -23.80
CA GLU A 31 6.01 2.75 -22.87
C GLU A 31 7.29 2.71 -22.04
N LEU A 32 8.01 3.83 -22.03
CA LEU A 32 9.03 4.09 -21.03
C LEU A 32 8.39 4.79 -19.82
N SER A 33 8.01 4.02 -18.80
CA SER A 33 7.47 4.59 -17.56
C SER A 33 8.59 5.05 -16.64
N LEU A 34 8.61 6.35 -16.31
CA LEU A 34 9.53 6.96 -15.35
C LEU A 34 8.87 7.25 -14.00
N LEU A 35 7.65 6.75 -13.80
CA LEU A 35 6.93 6.93 -12.54
C LEU A 35 7.48 5.95 -11.48
N PRO A 36 8.08 6.43 -10.37
CA PRO A 36 8.74 5.56 -9.39
C PRO A 36 7.77 4.64 -8.64
N THR A 37 6.47 4.92 -8.71
CA THR A 37 5.41 4.14 -8.09
C THR A 37 4.71 3.17 -9.06
N ALA A 38 5.03 3.23 -10.36
CA ALA A 38 4.47 2.32 -11.35
C ALA A 38 5.35 1.08 -11.48
N ASN A 39 4.74 -0.09 -11.66
CA ASN A 39 5.45 -1.34 -11.89
C ASN A 39 4.59 -2.34 -12.68
N ALA A 40 5.23 -3.25 -13.40
CA ALA A 40 4.57 -4.38 -14.05
C ALA A 40 4.42 -5.55 -13.06
N ILE A 41 3.26 -6.20 -13.06
CA ILE A 41 3.04 -7.40 -12.25
C ILE A 41 3.61 -8.64 -12.96
N SER A 42 4.00 -9.65 -12.18
CA SER A 42 4.45 -10.93 -12.76
C SER A 42 3.27 -11.68 -13.41
N PRO A 43 3.52 -12.53 -14.44
CA PRO A 43 2.48 -13.37 -15.04
C PRO A 43 1.79 -14.29 -14.01
N PHE A 44 2.53 -14.75 -13.01
CA PHE A 44 1.97 -15.56 -11.90
C PHE A 44 0.98 -14.76 -11.06
N MET A 45 1.28 -13.50 -10.74
CA MET A 45 0.36 -12.65 -9.98
C MET A 45 -0.91 -12.37 -10.78
N ALA A 46 -0.77 -12.07 -12.08
CA ALA A 46 -1.91 -11.87 -12.97
C ALA A 46 -2.81 -13.12 -13.01
N PHE A 47 -2.21 -14.31 -13.18
CA PHE A 47 -2.93 -15.58 -13.16
C PHE A 47 -3.64 -15.83 -11.84
N LEU A 48 -2.94 -15.70 -10.71
CA LEU A 48 -3.51 -15.97 -9.38
C LEU A 48 -4.68 -15.04 -9.06
N LYS A 49 -4.58 -13.75 -9.44
CA LYS A 49 -5.65 -12.76 -9.25
C LYS A 49 -6.93 -13.10 -10.03
N GLY A 50 -6.79 -13.68 -11.23
CA GLY A 50 -7.91 -14.14 -12.05
C GLY A 50 -8.31 -15.59 -11.83
N SER A 51 -7.64 -16.32 -10.93
CA SER A 51 -7.93 -17.73 -10.66
C SER A 51 -9.09 -17.91 -9.68
N VAL A 52 -9.48 -19.16 -9.42
CA VAL A 52 -10.49 -19.51 -8.41
C VAL A 52 -10.17 -18.97 -7.02
N LEU A 53 -8.88 -18.67 -6.72
CA LEU A 53 -8.50 -18.04 -5.46
C LEU A 53 -9.08 -16.63 -5.30
N GLY A 54 -9.34 -15.93 -6.41
CA GLY A 54 -10.01 -14.63 -6.39
C GLY A 54 -11.49 -14.69 -6.00
N ASN A 55 -12.10 -15.87 -6.03
CA ASN A 55 -13.48 -16.08 -5.61
C ASN A 55 -13.61 -16.35 -4.10
N GLU A 56 -12.50 -16.61 -3.42
CA GLU A 56 -12.49 -16.97 -2.00
C GLU A 56 -12.81 -15.76 -1.13
N TYR A 57 -13.78 -15.93 -0.23
CA TYR A 57 -14.11 -14.95 0.81
C TYR A 57 -13.77 -15.53 2.18
N THR A 58 -12.84 -14.88 2.88
CA THR A 58 -12.46 -15.26 4.25
C THR A 58 -12.66 -14.09 5.20
N ASP A 59 -13.65 -14.20 6.08
CA ASP A 59 -13.82 -13.31 7.22
C ASP A 59 -13.04 -13.82 8.45
N HIS A 60 -13.24 -13.18 9.60
CA HIS A 60 -12.57 -13.55 10.86
C HIS A 60 -13.17 -14.80 11.53
N HIS A 61 -14.33 -15.27 11.10
CA HIS A 61 -14.98 -16.49 11.56
C HIS A 61 -14.70 -17.70 10.66
N ALA A 62 -14.09 -17.47 9.49
CA ALA A 62 -13.71 -18.54 8.57
C ALA A 62 -12.80 -19.57 9.27
N ALA A 63 -13.14 -20.85 9.09
CA ALA A 63 -12.35 -21.96 9.59
C ALA A 63 -10.87 -21.83 9.16
N GLU A 64 -9.96 -22.27 10.01
CA GLU A 64 -8.51 -22.12 9.78
C GLU A 64 -8.08 -22.68 8.42
N GLU A 65 -8.69 -23.77 7.97
CA GLU A 65 -8.40 -24.38 6.67
C GLU A 65 -8.61 -23.42 5.50
N LYS A 66 -9.62 -22.54 5.57
CA LYS A 66 -9.90 -21.52 4.53
C LYS A 66 -8.92 -20.36 4.55
N ARG A 67 -8.17 -20.15 5.64
CA ARG A 67 -7.20 -19.04 5.82
C ARG A 67 -5.76 -19.41 5.45
N TRP A 68 -5.55 -20.53 4.74
CA TRP A 68 -4.21 -21.02 4.42
C TRP A 68 -3.38 -20.02 3.58
N ILE A 69 -4.01 -19.30 2.64
CA ILE A 69 -3.35 -18.29 1.80
C ILE A 69 -2.85 -17.12 2.66
N GLU A 70 -3.69 -16.65 3.57
CA GLU A 70 -3.34 -15.57 4.52
C GLU A 70 -2.13 -15.97 5.37
N ARG A 71 -2.14 -17.19 5.92
CA ARG A 71 -0.99 -17.71 6.69
C ARG A 71 0.27 -17.82 5.84
N LEU A 72 0.15 -18.33 4.62
CA LEU A 72 1.28 -18.46 3.71
C LEU A 72 1.89 -17.09 3.35
N ALA A 73 1.04 -16.10 3.05
CA ALA A 73 1.47 -14.74 2.74
C ALA A 73 2.10 -14.05 3.96
N SER A 74 1.49 -14.16 5.14
CA SER A 74 2.02 -13.60 6.39
C SER A 74 3.37 -14.20 6.75
N LYS A 75 3.49 -15.53 6.71
CA LYS A 75 4.76 -16.24 6.95
C LYS A 75 5.87 -15.75 6.01
N ARG A 76 5.60 -15.69 4.71
CA ARG A 76 6.59 -15.22 3.71
C ARG A 76 6.96 -13.76 3.90
N ALA A 77 6.02 -12.91 4.29
CA ALA A 77 6.31 -11.51 4.60
C ALA A 77 7.21 -11.39 5.84
N CYS A 78 6.92 -12.15 6.90
CA CYS A 78 7.77 -12.22 8.09
C CYS A 78 9.19 -12.69 7.75
N GLU A 79 9.33 -13.77 6.98
CA GLU A 79 10.63 -14.30 6.54
C GLU A 79 11.40 -13.31 5.69
N LEU A 80 10.72 -12.61 4.76
CA LEU A 80 11.35 -11.65 3.85
C LEU A 80 11.88 -10.40 4.57
N PHE A 81 11.12 -9.88 5.53
CA PHE A 81 11.44 -8.61 6.21
C PHE A 81 12.04 -8.80 7.61
N GLY A 82 12.23 -10.05 8.07
CA GLY A 82 12.71 -10.34 9.42
C GLY A 82 11.74 -9.88 10.52
N ALA A 83 10.45 -9.88 10.24
CA ALA A 83 9.41 -9.43 11.16
C ALA A 83 8.82 -10.58 11.98
N GLU A 84 8.38 -10.30 13.21
CA GLU A 84 7.67 -11.28 14.05
C GLU A 84 6.23 -11.52 13.56
N HIS A 85 5.58 -10.46 13.07
CA HIS A 85 4.20 -10.49 12.61
C HIS A 85 3.99 -9.69 11.33
N ALA A 86 3.06 -10.13 10.48
CA ALA A 86 2.66 -9.43 9.26
C ALA A 86 1.14 -9.49 9.04
N ILE A 87 0.51 -8.33 8.91
CA ILE A 87 -0.91 -8.18 8.55
C ILE A 87 -1.02 -8.02 7.03
N VAL A 88 -1.66 -8.98 6.36
CA VAL A 88 -1.71 -9.06 4.89
C VAL A 88 -3.11 -8.84 4.29
N ARG A 89 -4.09 -8.43 5.10
CA ARG A 89 -5.50 -8.26 4.70
C ARG A 89 -5.85 -6.85 4.22
N LEU A 90 -4.90 -5.92 4.32
CA LEU A 90 -5.16 -4.50 4.11
C LEU A 90 -5.12 -4.17 2.62
N THR A 91 -6.20 -3.57 2.12
CA THR A 91 -6.41 -3.38 0.68
C THR A 91 -5.70 -2.16 0.11
N ASN A 92 -5.34 -1.19 0.94
CA ASN A 92 -4.60 0.00 0.52
C ASN A 92 -3.76 0.61 1.66
N LEU A 93 -2.88 1.55 1.29
CA LEU A 93 -1.94 2.22 2.19
C LEU A 93 -2.63 3.05 3.29
N ALA A 94 -3.77 3.67 2.98
CA ALA A 94 -4.51 4.48 3.94
C ALA A 94 -5.14 3.60 5.03
N ALA A 95 -5.74 2.48 4.65
CA ALA A 95 -6.28 1.48 5.59
C ALA A 95 -5.17 0.92 6.50
N ALA A 96 -4.01 0.60 5.92
CA ALA A 96 -2.86 0.14 6.71
C ALA A 96 -2.38 1.18 7.72
N SER A 97 -2.30 2.45 7.29
CA SER A 97 -1.92 3.55 8.18
C SER A 97 -2.93 3.70 9.33
N ARG A 98 -4.24 3.69 9.03
CA ARG A 98 -5.31 3.80 10.03
C ARG A 98 -5.24 2.72 11.10
N VAL A 99 -4.93 1.47 10.74
CA VAL A 99 -4.77 0.39 11.73
C VAL A 99 -3.65 0.72 12.73
N VAL A 100 -2.53 1.26 12.26
CA VAL A 100 -1.42 1.69 13.15
C VAL A 100 -1.86 2.84 14.04
N PHE A 101 -2.55 3.83 13.49
CA PHE A 101 -3.08 4.96 14.27
C PHE A 101 -4.05 4.48 15.35
N TYR A 102 -5.01 3.60 15.03
CA TYR A 102 -5.96 3.07 16.00
C TYR A 102 -5.31 2.19 17.08
N ALA A 103 -4.26 1.46 16.73
CA ALA A 103 -3.60 0.57 17.67
C ALA A 103 -2.70 1.34 18.66
N LEU A 104 -2.12 2.47 18.24
CA LEU A 104 -1.03 3.12 18.96
C LEU A 104 -1.34 4.55 19.43
N ALA A 105 -2.39 5.20 18.91
CA ALA A 105 -2.72 6.59 19.21
C ALA A 105 -4.21 6.80 19.50
N GLU A 106 -4.50 7.87 20.22
CA GLU A 106 -5.85 8.30 20.55
C GLU A 106 -6.16 9.67 19.95
N GLN A 107 -7.44 10.02 19.91
CA GLN A 107 -7.88 11.34 19.49
C GLN A 107 -7.19 12.43 20.34
N GLY A 108 -6.75 13.51 19.68
CA GLY A 108 -6.02 14.62 20.28
C GLY A 108 -4.52 14.36 20.45
N ASN A 109 -4.03 13.13 20.26
CA ASN A 109 -2.60 12.88 20.28
C ASN A 109 -1.88 13.58 19.12
N THR A 110 -0.66 14.03 19.40
CA THR A 110 0.22 14.66 18.42
C THR A 110 0.90 13.61 17.54
N VAL A 111 0.90 13.81 16.23
CA VAL A 111 1.59 12.99 15.23
C VAL A 111 2.60 13.86 14.50
N LEU A 112 3.88 13.50 14.59
CA LEU A 112 4.96 14.18 13.87
C LEU A 112 5.26 13.43 12.58
N SER A 113 4.87 13.96 11.42
CA SER A 113 4.94 13.26 10.13
C SER A 113 5.85 13.99 9.14
N PHE A 114 6.65 13.24 8.40
CA PHE A 114 7.45 13.78 7.29
C PHE A 114 6.52 14.38 6.22
N ASN A 115 6.72 15.67 5.91
CA ASN A 115 5.93 16.50 4.99
C ASN A 115 4.40 16.40 5.20
N GLY A 116 3.93 16.14 6.43
CA GLY A 116 2.50 16.06 6.77
C GLY A 116 1.69 14.96 6.08
N ARG A 117 2.31 14.11 5.24
CA ARG A 117 1.61 13.25 4.28
C ARG A 117 0.61 12.27 4.88
N LYS A 118 0.84 11.80 6.11
CA LYS A 118 -0.06 10.82 6.74
C LYS A 118 -1.38 11.41 7.24
N GLN A 119 -1.51 12.74 7.25
CA GLN A 119 -2.76 13.42 7.58
C GLN A 119 -3.89 13.05 6.62
N GLU A 120 -3.60 12.91 5.31
CA GLU A 120 -4.59 12.50 4.30
C GLU A 120 -5.11 11.09 4.55
N HIS A 121 -4.27 10.21 5.09
CA HIS A 121 -4.65 8.83 5.39
C HIS A 121 -5.60 8.75 6.59
N THR A 122 -5.66 9.78 7.43
CA THR A 122 -6.54 9.88 8.59
C THR A 122 -7.66 10.90 8.40
N ALA A 123 -7.85 11.46 7.20
CA ALA A 123 -8.89 12.44 6.95
C ALA A 123 -10.29 11.82 7.14
N GLY A 124 -11.09 12.42 8.02
CA GLY A 124 -12.46 12.03 8.38
C GLY A 124 -12.85 12.56 9.77
N GLU A 125 -14.14 12.82 10.01
CA GLU A 125 -14.65 13.49 11.23
C GLU A 125 -14.34 12.74 12.54
N TRP A 126 -13.98 11.45 12.48
CA TRP A 126 -13.75 10.59 13.66
C TRP A 126 -12.28 10.41 14.06
N LEU A 127 -11.32 10.90 13.26
CA LEU A 127 -9.88 10.78 13.50
C LEU A 127 -9.25 12.16 13.69
N SER A 128 -9.49 12.78 14.84
CA SER A 128 -8.89 14.08 15.15
C SER A 128 -7.54 13.89 15.84
N PHE A 129 -6.46 13.83 15.05
CA PHE A 129 -5.08 13.91 15.56
C PHE A 129 -4.52 15.32 15.35
N GLN A 130 -3.58 15.74 16.20
CA GLN A 130 -2.85 16.99 16.01
C GLN A 130 -1.61 16.70 15.17
N PHE A 131 -1.56 17.19 13.92
CA PHE A 131 -0.42 16.94 13.05
C PHE A 131 0.63 18.04 13.16
N GLU A 132 1.85 17.64 13.42
CA GLU A 132 3.06 18.43 13.27
C GLU A 132 3.86 17.87 12.08
N SER A 133 4.51 18.74 11.31
CA SER A 133 5.31 18.32 10.16
C SER A 133 6.78 18.59 10.38
N PHE A 134 7.62 17.69 9.88
CA PHE A 134 9.05 17.93 9.68
C PHE A 134 9.40 17.64 8.22
N GLY A 135 10.53 18.15 7.75
CA GLY A 135 10.93 18.04 6.35
C GLY A 135 12.44 18.01 6.19
N ILE A 136 12.89 18.38 5.00
CA ILE A 136 14.30 18.49 4.66
C ILE A 136 14.73 19.96 4.73
N ASP A 137 16.00 20.20 4.99
CA ASP A 137 16.61 21.50 4.79
C ASP A 137 16.85 21.72 3.28
N ASP A 138 16.41 22.88 2.77
CA ASP A 138 16.44 23.18 1.34
C ASP A 138 17.86 23.23 0.76
N LYS A 139 18.88 23.56 1.57
CA LYS A 139 20.26 23.70 1.10
C LYS A 139 20.99 22.37 1.06
N THR A 140 20.85 21.58 2.12
CA THR A 140 21.55 20.31 2.29
C THR A 140 20.76 19.13 1.70
N GLN A 141 19.48 19.33 1.39
CA GLN A 141 18.55 18.30 0.91
C GLN A 141 18.45 17.10 1.87
N ARG A 142 18.68 17.34 3.16
CA ARG A 142 18.70 16.32 4.22
C ARG A 142 17.80 16.73 5.37
N ILE A 143 17.35 15.73 6.13
CA ILE A 143 16.67 15.98 7.40
C ILE A 143 17.69 16.44 8.43
N ASP A 144 17.45 17.60 9.04
CA ASP A 144 18.17 18.03 10.23
C ASP A 144 17.66 17.23 11.44
N LEU A 145 18.47 16.25 11.87
CA LEU A 145 18.10 15.35 12.97
C LEU A 145 18.12 16.06 14.33
N ASP A 146 18.94 17.09 14.51
CA ASP A 146 18.99 17.85 15.76
C ASP A 146 17.74 18.72 15.88
N GLN A 147 17.36 19.39 14.80
CA GLN A 147 16.11 20.15 14.74
C GLN A 147 14.88 19.23 14.93
N LEU A 148 14.88 18.06 14.29
CA LEU A 148 13.82 17.06 14.46
C LEU A 148 13.72 16.59 15.91
N ALA A 149 14.85 16.32 16.58
CA ALA A 149 14.88 15.90 17.97
C ALA A 149 14.34 16.99 18.91
N GLU A 150 14.72 18.26 18.70
CA GLU A 150 14.20 19.37 19.49
C GLU A 150 12.70 19.62 19.25
N GLN A 151 12.23 19.47 18.01
CA GLN A 151 10.80 19.53 17.71
C GLN A 151 10.04 18.40 18.41
N ALA A 152 10.53 17.16 18.33
CA ALA A 152 9.91 16.02 18.99
C ALA A 152 9.86 16.19 20.52
N LYS A 153 10.91 16.75 21.14
CA LYS A 153 10.89 17.09 22.57
C LYS A 153 9.86 18.16 22.91
N ARG A 154 9.63 19.13 22.02
CA ARG A 154 8.67 20.23 22.25
C ARG A 154 7.22 19.78 22.09
N CYS A 155 6.90 19.01 21.05
CA CYS A 155 5.52 18.61 20.76
C CYS A 155 5.10 17.26 21.34
N HIS A 156 6.05 16.51 21.92
CA HIS A 156 5.82 15.21 22.55
C HIS A 156 4.91 14.28 21.73
N PRO A 157 5.30 13.95 20.47
CA PRO A 157 4.42 13.22 19.58
C PRO A 157 4.20 11.80 20.09
N ARG A 158 2.95 11.32 20.00
CA ARG A 158 2.63 9.92 20.23
C ARG A 158 3.21 9.03 19.15
N LEU A 159 3.22 9.52 17.91
CA LEU A 159 3.78 8.84 16.74
C LEU A 159 4.71 9.79 15.99
N LEU A 160 5.91 9.31 15.68
CA LEU A 160 6.81 9.93 14.71
C LEU A 160 6.83 9.05 13.45
N ILE A 161 6.44 9.61 12.31
CA ILE A 161 6.31 8.87 11.06
C ILE A 161 7.24 9.44 9.99
N PHE A 162 8.21 8.62 9.59
CA PHE A 162 9.04 8.84 8.41
C PHE A 162 8.58 7.91 7.28
N SER A 163 8.00 8.48 6.22
CA SER A 163 7.46 7.74 5.08
C SER A 163 7.59 8.58 3.80
N PRO A 164 8.82 8.83 3.33
CA PRO A 164 9.04 9.64 2.14
C PRO A 164 8.52 8.93 0.88
N VAL A 165 8.22 9.73 -0.14
CA VAL A 165 7.97 9.23 -1.51
C VAL A 165 8.97 9.82 -2.51
N ASN A 166 9.57 10.96 -2.17
CA ASN A 166 10.52 11.70 -2.98
C ASN A 166 11.69 12.20 -2.12
N TYR A 167 12.34 11.28 -1.40
CA TYR A 167 13.55 11.55 -0.62
C TYR A 167 14.62 10.52 -1.04
N PRO A 168 15.76 10.96 -1.61
CA PRO A 168 16.80 10.08 -2.12
C PRO A 168 17.61 9.38 -1.01
#